data_AF-A0A9Q3FM95-F1
#
_entry.id   AF-A0A9Q3FM95-F1
#
_cell.length_a   1.000
_cell.length_b   1.000
_cell.length_c   1.000
_cell.angle_alpha   90.00
_cell.angle_beta   90.00
_cell.angle_gamma   90.00
#
_symmetry.space_group_name_H-M   'P 1'
#
loop_
_entity.id
_entity.type
_entity.pdbx_description
1 polymer ?
#
loop_
_entity_poly.entity_id
_entity_poly.type
_entity_poly.pdbx_seq_one_letter_code
_entity_poly.pdbx_strand_id
1 'polypeptide(L)'
;MDEMVEVGVAKNCKGLSLMGDGALIHIAIASQKWHDRNQIHKLNLPPSLPDLNPNKNLWFNMENIVTRLFNPKKMYKLSAAIYSVWDDVPFDHLELLFKSLPRKMQMVIDQNGASTCW
;
A
#
# COMPACT_ATOMS: atom_id res chain seq x y z
N MET A 1 2.20 25.52 9.06
CA MET A 1 2.25 24.69 10.28
C MET A 1 2.13 23.27 9.78
N ASP A 2 3.28 22.64 9.57
CA ASP A 2 3.36 21.20 9.32
C ASP A 2 3.02 20.51 10.63
N GLU A 3 1.73 20.24 10.85
CA GLU A 3 1.36 19.14 11.72
C GLU A 3 1.84 17.87 11.01
N MET A 4 3.05 17.44 11.35
CA MET A 4 3.45 16.05 11.22
C MET A 4 2.34 15.26 11.91
N VAL A 5 1.48 14.62 11.11
CA VAL A 5 0.57 13.61 11.63
C VAL A 5 1.46 12.63 12.39
N GLU A 6 1.37 12.63 13.72
CA GLU A 6 1.91 11.52 14.49
C GLU A 6 1.11 10.29 14.04
N VAL A 7 1.65 9.59 13.06
CA VAL A 7 1.15 8.29 12.67
C VAL A 7 1.44 7.39 13.87
N GLY A 8 0.44 7.23 14.74
CA GLY A 8 0.58 6.42 15.93
C GLY A 8 1.14 5.06 15.55
N VAL A 9 2.22 4.64 16.20
CA VAL A 9 2.73 3.28 16.03
C VAL A 9 1.65 2.35 16.57
N ALA A 10 1.14 1.45 15.73
CA ALA A 10 0.19 0.44 16.15
C ALA A 10 0.75 -0.29 17.38
N LYS A 11 0.08 -0.11 18.53
CA LYS A 11 0.46 -0.80 19.77
C LYS A 11 -0.10 -2.22 19.65
N ASN A 12 0.78 -3.22 19.69
CA ASN A 12 0.49 -4.65 19.56
C ASN A 12 0.29 -5.17 18.11
N CYS A 13 1.40 -5.36 17.39
CA CYS A 13 1.42 -5.97 16.05
C CYS A 13 1.53 -7.51 16.06
N LYS A 14 1.28 -8.16 17.20
CA LYS A 14 1.38 -9.63 17.29
C LYS A 14 0.41 -10.30 16.32
N GLY A 15 0.96 -11.14 15.44
CA GLY A 15 0.18 -11.85 14.40
C GLY A 15 -0.05 -11.04 13.12
N LEU A 16 0.41 -9.79 13.04
CA LEU A 16 0.37 -8.99 11.82
C LEU A 16 1.65 -9.19 11.01
N SER A 17 1.50 -9.26 9.68
CA SER A 17 2.61 -9.31 8.74
C SER A 17 2.63 -8.05 7.89
N LEU A 18 3.81 -7.44 7.74
CA LEU A 18 4.02 -6.27 6.90
C LEU A 18 4.28 -6.69 5.46
N MET A 19 3.45 -6.21 4.55
CA MET A 19 3.66 -6.30 3.12
C MET A 19 4.31 -4.99 2.63
N GLY A 20 5.44 -5.10 1.93
CA GLY A 20 6.13 -3.93 1.36
C GLY A 20 6.97 -4.32 0.16
N ASP A 21 7.32 -3.35 -0.67
CA ASP A 21 8.14 -3.57 -1.85
C ASP A 21 9.64 -3.74 -1.50
N GLY A 22 10.43 -3.94 -2.57
CA GLY A 22 11.87 -4.13 -2.52
C GLY A 22 12.69 -2.83 -2.60
N ALA A 23 12.12 -1.64 -2.42
CA ALA A 23 12.89 -0.40 -2.51
C ALA A 23 14.03 -0.39 -1.48
N LEU A 24 15.19 0.15 -1.86
CA LEU A 24 16.43 0.08 -1.07
C LEU A 24 16.26 0.58 0.38
N ILE A 25 15.46 1.63 0.58
CA ILE A 25 15.17 2.17 1.91
C ILE A 25 14.37 1.20 2.79
N HIS A 26 13.53 0.35 2.20
CA HIS A 26 12.74 -0.66 2.92
C HIS A 26 13.52 -1.96 3.18
N ILE A 27 14.65 -2.14 2.50
CA ILE A 27 15.61 -3.24 2.73
C ILE A 27 16.94 -2.76 3.33
N ALA A 28 17.00 -1.53 3.84
CA ALA A 28 18.17 -1.04 4.57
C ALA A 28 18.27 -1.69 5.97
N ILE A 29 19.49 -1.90 6.44
CA ILE A 29 19.79 -2.47 7.76
C ILE A 29 19.07 -1.71 8.88
N ALA A 30 19.01 -0.38 8.78
CA ALA A 30 18.31 0.45 9.76
C ALA A 30 16.81 0.10 9.84
N SER A 31 16.16 -0.10 8.69
CA SER A 31 14.75 -0.48 8.59
C SER A 31 14.50 -1.88 9.13
N GLN A 32 15.36 -2.86 8.80
CA GLN A 32 15.28 -4.21 9.39
C GLN A 32 15.41 -4.18 10.90
N LYS A 33 16.44 -3.51 11.43
CA LYS A 33 16.64 -3.40 12.88
C LYS A 33 15.44 -2.78 13.59
N TRP A 34 14.76 -1.83 12.95
CA TRP A 34 13.54 -1.26 13.51
C TRP A 34 12.37 -2.27 13.50
N HIS A 35 12.17 -3.03 12.41
CA HIS A 35 11.17 -4.09 12.38
C HIS A 35 11.40 -5.16 13.47
N ASP A 36 12.65 -5.60 13.64
CA ASP A 36 13.03 -6.61 14.64
C ASP A 36 12.72 -6.13 16.06
N ARG A 37 13.10 -4.88 16.39
CA ARG A 37 12.83 -4.27 17.70
C ARG A 37 11.33 -4.14 18.00
N ASN A 38 10.51 -3.99 16.96
CA ASN A 38 9.06 -3.83 17.07
C ASN A 38 8.28 -5.12 16.81
N GLN A 39 8.97 -6.27 16.67
CA GLN A 39 8.34 -7.57 16.40
C GLN A 39 7.46 -7.58 15.15
N ILE A 40 7.85 -6.82 14.13
CA ILE A 40 7.12 -6.74 12.85
C ILE A 40 7.68 -7.80 11.91
N HIS A 41 6.85 -8.76 11.52
CA HIS A 41 7.22 -9.76 10.53
C HIS A 41 7.00 -9.21 9.11
N LYS A 42 8.06 -8.96 8.34
CA LYS A 42 7.96 -8.55 6.93
C LYS A 42 7.80 -9.79 6.04
N LEU A 43 6.79 -9.78 5.16
CA LEU A 43 6.61 -10.81 4.14
C LEU A 43 7.76 -10.74 3.12
N ASN A 44 8.33 -11.90 2.79
CA ASN A 44 9.35 -11.99 1.76
C ASN A 44 8.67 -12.04 0.38
N LEU A 45 8.58 -10.88 -0.28
CA LEU A 45 8.03 -10.75 -1.62
C LEU A 45 9.14 -10.44 -2.63
N PRO A 46 9.04 -10.96 -3.86
CA PRO A 46 9.97 -10.62 -4.92
C PRO A 46 10.07 -9.10 -5.13
N PRO A 47 11.27 -8.52 -5.32
CA PRO A 47 11.48 -7.07 -5.40
C PRO A 47 10.75 -6.32 -6.51
N SER A 48 10.05 -7.00 -7.42
CA SER A 48 9.59 -6.47 -8.70
C SER A 48 8.18 -6.91 -9.11
N LEU A 49 7.28 -7.19 -8.15
CA LEU A 49 5.89 -7.57 -8.47
C LEU A 49 4.91 -6.42 -8.16
N PRO A 50 4.84 -5.38 -9.03
CA PRO A 50 3.89 -4.28 -8.85
C PRO A 50 2.45 -4.80 -8.76
N ASP A 51 2.12 -5.83 -9.52
CA ASP A 51 0.77 -6.40 -9.64
C ASP A 51 0.28 -7.04 -8.33
N LEU A 52 1.23 -7.46 -7.48
CA LEU A 52 0.93 -8.06 -6.18
C LEU A 52 0.78 -7.04 -5.06
N ASN A 53 1.01 -5.74 -5.26
CA ASN A 53 0.85 -4.77 -4.20
C ASN A 53 -0.59 -4.20 -4.17
N PRO A 54 -1.44 -4.55 -3.17
CA PRO A 54 -2.80 -4.04 -3.07
C PRO A 54 -2.87 -2.51 -3.01
N ASN A 55 -1.82 -1.87 -2.46
CA ASN A 55 -1.80 -0.42 -2.30
C ASN A 55 -1.83 0.32 -3.66
N LYS A 56 -1.26 -0.28 -4.72
CA LYS A 56 -1.17 0.38 -6.02
C LYS A 56 -2.56 0.52 -6.64
N ASN A 57 -3.36 -0.54 -6.52
CA ASN A 57 -4.74 -0.54 -6.97
C ASN A 57 -5.59 0.47 -6.20
N LEU A 58 -5.39 0.54 -4.87
CA LEU A 58 -6.09 1.51 -4.04
C LEU A 58 -5.73 2.95 -4.46
N TRP A 59 -4.44 3.27 -4.56
CA TRP A 59 -3.98 4.59 -4.98
C TRP A 59 -4.45 4.97 -6.37
N PHE A 60 -4.42 4.05 -7.33
CA PHE A 60 -4.93 4.28 -8.68
C PHE A 60 -6.42 4.64 -8.68
N ASN A 61 -7.22 3.93 -7.89
CA ASN A 61 -8.65 4.23 -7.76
C ASN A 61 -8.87 5.60 -7.11
N MET A 62 -8.17 5.89 -6.01
CA MET A 62 -8.26 7.18 -5.34
C MET A 62 -7.83 8.34 -6.24
N GLU A 63 -6.71 8.20 -6.97
CA GLU A 63 -6.21 9.21 -7.91
C GLU A 63 -7.24 9.52 -9.00
N ASN A 64 -7.89 8.49 -9.54
CA ASN A 64 -8.96 8.66 -10.51
C ASN A 64 -10.15 9.45 -9.94
N ILE A 65 -10.58 9.16 -8.71
CA ILE A 65 -11.67 9.88 -8.04
C ILE A 65 -11.27 11.33 -7.78
N VAL A 66 -10.09 11.57 -7.19
CA VAL A 66 -9.57 12.90 -6.91
C VAL A 66 -9.47 13.73 -8.19
N THR A 67 -8.93 13.15 -9.26
CA THR A 67 -8.74 13.84 -10.54
C THR A 67 -10.07 14.17 -11.21
N ARG A 68 -11.03 13.23 -11.23
CA ARG A 68 -12.31 13.41 -11.95
C ARG A 68 -13.31 14.28 -11.19
N LEU A 69 -13.43 14.11 -9.87
CA LEU A 69 -14.44 14.80 -9.08
C LEU A 69 -13.97 16.15 -8.54
N PHE A 70 -12.71 16.24 -8.10
CA PHE A 70 -12.20 17.43 -7.43
C PHE A 70 -11.29 18.28 -8.33
N ASN A 71 -10.55 17.66 -9.25
CA ASN A 71 -9.60 18.29 -10.18
C ASN A 71 -8.77 19.43 -9.55
N PRO A 72 -8.10 19.17 -8.41
CA PRO A 72 -7.49 20.22 -7.60
C PRO A 72 -6.34 20.90 -8.33
N LYS A 73 -6.30 22.24 -8.27
CA LYS A 73 -5.22 23.07 -8.87
C LYS A 73 -4.26 23.70 -7.85
N LYS A 74 -4.48 23.43 -6.56
CA LYS A 74 -3.66 23.95 -5.45
C LYS A 74 -3.40 22.83 -4.46
N MET A 75 -2.21 22.82 -3.84
CA MET A 75 -1.78 21.75 -2.94
C MET A 75 -2.74 21.50 -1.78
N TYR A 76 -3.19 22.55 -1.09
CA TYR A 76 -4.13 22.36 0.04
C TYR A 76 -5.47 21.72 -0.38
N LYS A 77 -5.94 21.99 -1.62
CA LYS A 77 -7.15 21.35 -2.16
C LYS A 77 -6.90 19.90 -2.52
N LEU A 78 -5.70 19.58 -3.03
CA LEU A 78 -5.30 18.21 -3.32
C LEU A 78 -5.24 17.39 -2.03
N SER A 79 -4.60 17.90 -0.97
CA SER A 79 -4.55 17.24 0.33
C SER A 79 -5.95 16.99 0.89
N ALA A 80 -6.81 18.01 0.90
CA ALA A 80 -8.19 17.87 1.39
C ALA A 80 -9.00 16.83 0.57
N ALA A 81 -8.84 16.81 -0.75
CA ALA A 81 -9.49 15.83 -1.61
C ALA A 81 -8.99 14.41 -1.37
N ILE A 82 -7.68 14.22 -1.18
CA ILE A 82 -7.10 12.89 -0.87
C ILE A 82 -7.65 12.37 0.46
N TYR A 83 -7.67 13.20 1.52
CA TYR A 83 -8.22 12.81 2.82
C TYR A 83 -9.71 12.47 2.74
N SER A 84 -10.51 13.31 2.08
CA SER A 84 -11.94 13.04 1.87
C SER A 84 -12.17 11.72 1.14
N VAL A 85 -11.42 11.46 0.06
CA VAL A 85 -11.56 10.21 -0.70
C VAL A 85 -11.09 9.01 0.12
N TRP A 86 -10.03 9.16 0.92
CA TRP A 86 -9.53 8.11 1.80
C TRP A 86 -10.57 7.70 2.84
N ASP A 87 -11.21 8.67 3.50
CA ASP A 87 -12.22 8.42 4.52
C ASP A 87 -13.47 7.74 3.94
N ASP A 88 -13.74 7.97 2.65
CA ASP A 88 -14.86 7.37 1.92
C ASP A 88 -14.53 5.99 1.31
N VAL A 89 -13.29 5.48 1.41
CA VAL A 89 -12.96 4.14 0.88
C VAL A 89 -13.71 3.07 1.67
N PRO A 90 -14.62 2.30 1.04
CA PRO A 90 -15.37 1.29 1.77
C PRO A 90 -14.46 0.10 2.13
N PHE A 91 -14.64 -0.44 3.33
CA PHE A 91 -13.87 -1.59 3.81
C PHE A 91 -13.98 -2.80 2.87
N ASP A 92 -15.15 -3.04 2.28
CA ASP A 92 -15.38 -4.12 1.30
C ASP A 92 -14.45 -4.00 0.08
N HIS A 93 -14.11 -2.78 -0.34
CA HIS A 93 -13.15 -2.57 -1.42
C HIS A 93 -11.75 -3.03 -1.02
N LEU A 94 -11.31 -2.72 0.21
CA LEU A 94 -10.05 -3.20 0.75
C LEU A 94 -10.05 -4.74 0.82
N GLU A 95 -11.13 -5.33 1.31
CA GLU A 95 -11.27 -6.78 1.40
C GLU A 95 -11.17 -7.47 0.03
N LEU A 96 -11.81 -6.90 -1.01
CA LEU A 96 -11.72 -7.39 -2.39
C LEU A 96 -10.29 -7.34 -2.93
N LEU A 97 -9.52 -6.28 -2.63
CA LEU A 97 -8.12 -6.19 -3.03
C LEU A 97 -7.30 -7.35 -2.45
N PHE A 98 -7.48 -7.65 -1.16
CA PHE A 98 -6.80 -8.79 -0.53
C PHE A 98 -7.30 -10.15 -1.04
N LYS A 99 -8.61 -10.32 -1.21
CA LYS A 99 -9.21 -11.55 -1.80
C LYS A 99 -8.70 -11.83 -3.22
N SER A 100 -8.29 -10.80 -3.96
CA SER A 100 -7.71 -10.96 -5.30
C SER A 100 -6.26 -11.46 -5.31
N LEU A 101 -5.51 -11.33 -4.20
CA LEU A 101 -4.08 -11.64 -4.16
C LEU A 101 -3.75 -13.09 -4.53
N PRO A 102 -4.44 -14.13 -4.02
CA PRO A 102 -4.11 -15.51 -4.37
C PRO A 102 -4.21 -15.77 -5.88
N ARG A 103 -5.25 -15.22 -6.52
CA ARG A 103 -5.43 -15.31 -7.97
C ARG A 103 -4.29 -14.62 -8.72
N LYS A 104 -3.91 -13.41 -8.29
CA LYS A 104 -2.81 -12.67 -8.93
C LYS A 104 -1.46 -13.37 -8.75
N MET A 105 -1.20 -13.93 -7.57
CA MET A 105 -0.01 -14.75 -7.30
C MET A 105 0.05 -15.96 -8.24
N GLN A 106 -1.09 -16.64 -8.44
CA GLN A 106 -1.17 -17.75 -9.38
C GLN A 106 -0.86 -17.30 -10.81
N MET A 107 -1.40 -16.15 -11.26
CA MET A 107 -1.10 -15.62 -12.59
C MET A 107 0.39 -15.32 -12.79
N VAL A 108 1.06 -14.77 -11.78
CA VAL A 108 2.52 -14.53 -11.83
C VAL A 108 3.27 -15.85 -11.95
N ILE A 109 2.85 -16.89 -11.21
CA ILE A 109 3.43 -18.24 -11.29
C ILE A 109 3.23 -18.82 -12.70
N ASP A 110 2.01 -18.77 -13.23
CA ASP A 110 1.66 -19.29 -14.55
C ASP A 110 2.44 -18.59 -15.68
N GLN A 111 2.82 -17.32 -15.46
CA GLN A 111 3.61 -16.52 -16.38
C GLN A 111 5.12 -16.58 -16.10
N ASN A 112 5.59 -17.50 -15.25
CA ASN A 112 7.00 -17.64 -14.86
C ASN A 112 7.64 -16.33 -14.38
N GLY A 113 6.90 -15.52 -13.63
CA GLY A 113 7.37 -14.25 -13.08
C GLY A 113 7.29 -13.06 -14.04
N ALA A 114 6.71 -13.22 -15.23
CA ALA A 114 6.42 -12.10 -16.12
C ALA A 114 5.25 -11.23 -15.58
N SER A 115 5.11 -10.02 -16.12
CA SER A 115 4.09 -9.07 -15.70
C SER A 115 2.69 -9.59 -16.04
N THR A 116 1.82 -9.56 -15.04
CA THR A 116 0.41 -9.86 -15.23
C THR A 116 -0.31 -8.58 -15.64
N CYS A 117 -1.04 -8.58 -16.76
CA CYS A 117 -1.71 -7.39 -17.25
C CYS A 117 -2.78 -6.93 -16.23
N TRP A 118 -2.63 -5.72 -15.68
CA TRP A 118 -3.63 -5.03 -14.85
C TRP A 118 -3.56 -3.52 -15.06
#